data_AF-A0A5A7XY72-F1
#
_entry.id   AF-A0A5A7XY72-F1
#
_cell.length_a   1.000
_cell.length_b   1.000
_cell.length_c   1.000
_cell.angle_alpha   90.00
_cell.angle_beta   90.00
_cell.angle_gamma   90.00
#
_symmetry.space_group_name_H-M   'P 1'
#
loop_
_entity.id
_entity.type
_entity.pdbx_description
1 polymer ?
#
loop_
_entity_poly.entity_id
_entity_poly.type
_entity_poly.pdbx_seq_one_letter_code
_entity_poly.pdbx_strand_id
1 'polypeptide(L)'
;MSSRRWFLAGAFAFAAAIAVVVVVVIPDEAQSDCDTVRQMLDFNQAHNVAVAQVGSDKDPTETPMADYQEWASQLRTYANQVQDGSLAKHAEELAALASQTVTVVGQARDDGSRSPVSDPPPWVREYAQLNAQFKQEVSALSAACPR
;
A
#
# COMPACT_ATOMS: atom_id res chain seq x y z
N MET A 1 28.36 -60.53 -8.29
CA MET A 1 28.44 -59.54 -7.19
C MET A 1 29.58 -58.58 -7.55
N SER A 2 29.46 -57.27 -7.65
CA SER A 2 28.41 -56.36 -7.20
C SER A 2 28.53 -55.06 -8.03
N SER A 3 27.63 -54.86 -8.99
CA SER A 3 27.50 -53.64 -9.82
C SER A 3 26.90 -52.47 -9.02
N ARG A 4 27.35 -52.32 -7.77
CA ARG A 4 26.66 -51.56 -6.72
C ARG A 4 27.56 -50.55 -6.02
N ARG A 5 28.63 -50.12 -6.69
CA ARG A 5 29.57 -49.10 -6.18
C ARG A 5 29.68 -47.86 -7.08
N TRP A 6 28.84 -47.74 -8.10
CA TRP A 6 28.84 -46.61 -9.05
C TRP A 6 27.57 -45.74 -9.00
N PHE A 7 26.66 -46.01 -8.07
CA PHE A 7 25.39 -45.25 -7.93
C PHE A 7 25.35 -44.29 -6.74
N LEU A 8 26.47 -44.11 -6.01
CA LEU A 8 26.50 -43.27 -4.81
C LEU A 8 27.26 -41.94 -4.97
N ALA A 9 27.72 -41.61 -6.18
CA ALA A 9 28.37 -40.32 -6.46
C ALA A 9 27.42 -39.26 -7.06
N GLY A 10 26.23 -39.65 -7.52
CA GLY A 10 25.31 -38.73 -8.22
C GLY A 10 24.22 -38.08 -7.36
N ALA A 11 23.88 -38.67 -6.21
CA ALA A 11 22.71 -38.25 -5.44
C ALA A 11 22.99 -37.13 -4.40
N PHE A 12 24.26 -36.86 -4.08
CA PHE A 12 24.62 -35.86 -3.06
C PHE A 12 24.88 -34.45 -3.61
N ALA A 13 25.05 -34.31 -4.92
CA ALA A 13 25.29 -33.01 -5.55
C ALA A 13 24.01 -32.21 -5.84
N PHE A 14 22.83 -32.85 -5.82
CA PHE A 14 21.57 -32.19 -6.17
C PHE A 14 20.80 -31.61 -4.96
N ALA A 15 21.01 -32.16 -3.78
CA ALA A 15 20.32 -31.70 -2.56
C ALA A 15 20.93 -30.43 -1.95
N ALA A 16 22.17 -30.08 -2.30
CA ALA A 16 22.82 -28.84 -1.83
C ALA A 16 22.55 -27.61 -2.71
N ALA A 17 21.96 -27.79 -3.90
CA ALA A 17 21.71 -26.71 -4.86
C ALA A 17 20.32 -26.06 -4.74
N ILE A 18 19.40 -26.61 -3.95
CA ILE A 18 18.01 -26.12 -3.87
C ILE A 18 17.75 -25.28 -2.61
N ALA A 19 18.64 -25.30 -1.63
CA ALA A 19 18.43 -24.58 -0.35
C ALA A 19 19.06 -23.17 -0.29
N VAL A 20 19.72 -22.68 -1.34
CA VAL A 20 20.46 -21.39 -1.32
C VAL A 20 20.09 -20.45 -2.49
N VAL A 21 18.92 -20.62 -3.12
CA VAL A 21 18.47 -19.74 -4.23
C VAL A 21 17.16 -19.01 -3.88
N VAL A 22 17.00 -18.59 -2.63
CA VAL A 22 16.01 -17.57 -2.24
C VAL A 22 16.70 -16.47 -1.42
N VAL A 23 17.90 -16.10 -1.85
CA VAL A 23 18.48 -14.78 -1.57
C VAL A 23 18.85 -14.23 -2.93
N VAL A 24 17.81 -13.96 -3.73
CA VAL A 24 17.99 -13.31 -5.03
C VAL A 24 18.42 -11.88 -4.72
N VAL A 25 19.66 -11.60 -5.12
CA VAL A 25 20.28 -10.29 -5.32
C VAL A 25 19.22 -9.21 -5.59
N ILE A 26 18.75 -8.54 -4.54
CA ILE A 26 17.96 -7.31 -4.71
C ILE A 26 19.01 -6.25 -5.05
N PRO A 27 19.01 -5.67 -6.27
CA PRO A 27 19.92 -4.58 -6.58
C PRO A 27 19.69 -3.45 -5.58
N ASP A 28 20.76 -2.74 -5.19
CA ASP A 28 20.71 -1.68 -4.17
C ASP A 28 19.60 -0.64 -4.46
N GLU A 29 19.32 -0.38 -5.73
CA GLU A 29 18.21 0.49 -6.18
C GLU A 29 16.83 -0.06 -5.75
N ALA A 30 16.56 -1.35 -5.95
CA ALA A 30 15.31 -1.97 -5.52
C ALA A 30 15.20 -2.06 -3.98
N GLN A 31 16.32 -2.18 -3.27
CA GLN A 31 16.34 -2.06 -1.82
C GLN A 31 15.94 -0.64 -1.40
N SER A 32 16.48 0.39 -2.07
CA SER A 32 16.15 1.80 -1.80
C SER A 32 14.70 2.16 -2.14
N ASP A 33 14.15 1.59 -3.21
CA ASP A 33 12.75 1.77 -3.59
C ASP A 33 11.82 1.08 -2.60
N CYS A 34 12.14 -0.14 -2.15
CA CYS A 34 11.34 -0.79 -1.12
C CYS A 34 11.39 -0.06 0.22
N ASP A 35 12.51 0.58 0.58
CA ASP A 35 12.57 1.43 1.77
C ASP A 35 11.69 2.68 1.63
N THR A 36 11.61 3.27 0.43
CA THR A 36 10.70 4.38 0.12
C THR A 36 9.24 3.93 0.19
N VAL A 37 8.91 2.78 -0.40
CA VAL A 37 7.57 2.18 -0.35
C VAL A 37 7.16 1.89 1.09
N ARG A 38 8.05 1.32 1.92
CA ARG A 38 7.75 1.08 3.34
C ARG A 38 7.45 2.38 4.10
N GLN A 39 8.22 3.43 3.87
CA GLN A 39 7.95 4.75 4.46
C GLN A 39 6.60 5.32 4.00
N MET A 40 6.25 5.16 2.73
CA MET A 40 4.94 5.54 2.19
C MET A 40 3.79 4.81 2.90
N LEU A 41 3.93 3.50 3.08
CA LEU A 41 2.93 2.67 3.76
C LEU A 41 2.82 2.99 5.25
N ASP A 42 3.94 3.24 5.93
CA ASP A 42 3.98 3.62 7.33
C ASP A 42 3.32 4.99 7.56
N PHE A 43 3.62 5.96 6.69
CA PHE A 43 3.00 7.27 6.72
C PHE A 43 1.49 7.20 6.47
N ASN A 44 1.05 6.39 5.50
CA ASN A 44 -0.36 6.13 5.26
C ASN A 44 -1.04 5.49 6.49
N GLN A 45 -0.40 4.52 7.12
CA GLN A 45 -0.92 3.89 8.33
C GLN A 45 -1.05 4.90 9.48
N ALA A 46 -0.05 5.76 9.68
CA ALA A 46 -0.08 6.81 10.69
C ALA A 46 -1.24 7.79 10.47
N HIS A 47 -1.49 8.21 9.23
CA HIS A 47 -2.65 9.04 8.89
C HIS A 47 -3.97 8.34 9.23
N ASN A 48 -4.13 7.06 8.85
CA ASN A 48 -5.34 6.29 9.16
C ASN A 48 -5.59 6.18 10.67
N VAL A 49 -4.53 6.01 11.47
CA VAL A 49 -4.62 6.00 12.94
C VAL A 49 -5.05 7.37 13.46
N ALA A 50 -4.47 8.46 12.96
CA ALA A 50 -4.83 9.82 13.38
C ALA A 50 -6.29 10.15 13.07
N VAL A 51 -6.78 9.84 11.87
CA VAL A 51 -8.19 10.02 11.48
C VAL A 51 -9.13 9.19 12.35
N ALA A 52 -8.77 7.93 12.62
CA ALA A 52 -9.58 7.05 13.46
C ALA A 52 -9.65 7.52 14.93
N GLN A 53 -8.56 8.08 15.46
CA GLN A 53 -8.52 8.65 16.81
C GLN A 53 -9.46 9.85 16.93
N VAL A 54 -9.39 10.79 15.98
CA VAL A 54 -10.26 11.97 15.92
C VAL A 54 -11.75 11.57 15.89
N GLY A 55 -12.09 10.54 15.11
CA GLY A 55 -13.47 10.03 15.05
C GLY A 55 -13.93 9.26 16.32
N SER A 56 -13.02 8.87 17.20
CA SER A 56 -13.31 8.09 18.42
C SER A 56 -13.44 8.95 19.67
N ASP A 57 -13.17 10.25 19.58
CA ASP A 57 -13.26 11.18 20.71
C ASP A 57 -14.71 11.38 21.18
N LYS A 58 -14.89 11.72 22.47
CA LYS A 58 -16.22 11.90 23.09
C LYS A 58 -17.02 13.05 22.47
N ASP A 59 -16.33 14.00 21.87
CA ASP A 59 -16.89 15.09 21.07
C ASP A 59 -16.04 15.17 19.79
N PRO A 60 -16.31 14.29 18.80
CA PRO A 60 -15.42 14.10 17.67
C PRO A 60 -15.43 15.36 16.80
N THR A 61 -14.31 16.07 16.79
CA THR A 61 -14.06 17.11 15.79
C THR A 61 -13.80 16.45 14.44
N GLU A 62 -14.06 17.14 13.33
CA GLU A 62 -13.66 16.62 12.03
C GLU A 62 -12.16 16.82 11.78
N THR A 63 -11.49 15.83 11.17
CA THR A 63 -10.09 16.01 10.70
C THR A 63 -10.03 17.18 9.70
N PRO A 64 -9.20 18.21 9.91
CA PRO A 64 -9.10 19.34 8.99
C PRO A 64 -8.87 18.93 7.53
N MET A 65 -9.44 19.66 6.56
CA MET A 65 -9.18 19.37 5.13
C MET A 65 -7.70 19.51 4.77
N ALA A 66 -6.96 20.41 5.44
CA ALA A 66 -5.53 20.60 5.22
C ALA A 66 -4.73 19.31 5.51
N ASP A 67 -5.10 18.56 6.55
CA ASP A 67 -4.42 17.31 6.91
C ASP A 67 -4.59 16.24 5.83
N TYR A 68 -5.77 16.15 5.21
CA TYR A 68 -6.00 15.26 4.06
C TYR A 68 -5.19 15.69 2.84
N GLN A 69 -5.08 17.00 2.59
CA GLN A 69 -4.28 17.55 1.48
C GLN A 69 -2.78 17.27 1.67
N GLU A 70 -2.27 17.49 2.88
CA GLU A 70 -0.88 17.20 3.25
C GLU A 70 -0.59 15.71 3.10
N TRP A 71 -1.49 14.85 3.60
CA TRP A 71 -1.36 13.40 3.45
C TRP A 71 -1.28 12.97 1.98
N ALA A 72 -2.19 13.43 1.13
CA ALA A 72 -2.18 13.09 -0.29
C ALA A 72 -0.93 13.63 -1.01
N SER A 73 -0.48 14.84 -0.66
CA SER A 73 0.74 15.45 -1.19
C SER A 73 1.98 14.64 -0.80
N GLN A 74 2.07 14.21 0.46
CA GLN A 74 3.21 13.43 0.93
C GLN A 74 3.26 12.03 0.30
N LEU A 75 2.10 11.39 0.09
CA LEU A 75 2.04 10.15 -0.69
C LEU A 75 2.53 10.35 -2.14
N ARG A 76 2.19 11.47 -2.78
CA ARG A 76 2.74 11.81 -4.09
C ARG A 76 4.26 11.98 -4.06
N THR A 77 4.80 12.63 -3.03
CA THR A 77 6.24 12.79 -2.85
C THR A 77 6.95 11.44 -2.79
N TYR A 78 6.42 10.49 -2.02
CA TYR A 78 6.99 9.14 -1.97
C TYR A 78 6.87 8.42 -3.31
N ALA A 79 5.72 8.49 -3.98
CA ALA A 79 5.53 7.86 -5.28
C ALA A 79 6.56 8.33 -6.32
N ASN A 80 6.84 9.63 -6.36
CA ASN A 80 7.82 10.22 -7.29
C ASN A 80 9.28 9.82 -7.00
N GLN A 81 9.56 9.24 -5.83
CA GLN A 81 10.90 8.79 -5.44
C GLN A 81 11.16 7.33 -5.81
N VAL A 82 10.10 6.56 -6.09
CA VAL A 82 10.20 5.15 -6.50
C VAL A 82 10.55 5.08 -7.98
N GLN A 83 11.63 4.38 -8.32
CA GLN A 83 12.15 4.33 -9.69
C GLN A 83 11.84 3.02 -10.41
N ASP A 84 11.75 1.90 -9.70
CA ASP A 84 11.34 0.62 -10.25
C ASP A 84 9.96 0.75 -10.88
N GLY A 85 9.85 0.48 -12.18
CA GLY A 85 8.62 0.76 -12.92
C GLY A 85 7.40 -0.03 -12.44
N SER A 86 7.59 -1.20 -11.81
CA SER A 86 6.47 -1.96 -11.25
C SER A 86 6.00 -1.39 -9.92
N LEU A 87 6.93 -1.01 -9.03
CA LEU A 87 6.62 -0.37 -7.76
C LEU A 87 6.09 1.06 -7.96
N ALA A 88 6.70 1.83 -8.85
CA ALA A 88 6.33 3.21 -9.16
C ALA A 88 4.88 3.28 -9.63
N LYS A 89 4.45 2.38 -10.51
CA LYS A 89 3.06 2.30 -10.97
C LYS A 89 2.07 2.16 -9.82
N HIS A 90 2.34 1.23 -8.89
CA HIS A 90 1.46 1.00 -7.74
C HIS A 90 1.50 2.18 -6.74
N ALA A 91 2.67 2.80 -6.54
CA ALA A 91 2.82 3.96 -5.67
C ALA A 91 2.12 5.20 -6.25
N GLU A 92 2.23 5.44 -7.55
CA GLU A 92 1.53 6.52 -8.27
C GLU A 92 0.02 6.36 -8.17
N GLU A 93 -0.51 5.16 -8.40
CA GLU A 93 -1.94 4.87 -8.28
C GLU A 93 -2.41 5.10 -6.83
N LEU A 94 -1.66 4.64 -5.83
CA LEU A 94 -1.98 4.90 -4.43
C LEU A 94 -2.05 6.40 -4.11
N ALA A 95 -1.09 7.19 -4.61
CA ALA A 95 -1.07 8.64 -4.43
C ALA A 95 -2.21 9.36 -5.20
N ALA A 96 -2.61 8.85 -6.36
CA ALA A 96 -3.75 9.35 -7.11
C ALA A 96 -5.06 9.10 -6.36
N LEU A 97 -5.25 7.90 -5.81
CA LEU A 97 -6.42 7.54 -5.00
C LEU A 97 -6.48 8.36 -3.69
N ALA A 98 -5.33 8.66 -3.08
CA ALA A 98 -5.27 9.58 -1.94
C ALA A 98 -5.80 10.97 -2.31
N SER A 99 -5.42 11.47 -3.49
CA SER A 99 -5.87 12.77 -3.99
C SER A 99 -7.38 12.78 -4.28
N GLN A 100 -7.92 11.69 -4.82
CA GLN A 100 -9.36 11.53 -5.03
C GLN A 100 -10.12 11.46 -3.70
N THR A 101 -9.53 10.84 -2.67
CA THR A 101 -10.10 10.81 -1.32
C THR A 101 -10.27 12.23 -0.77
N VAL A 102 -9.31 13.14 -0.97
CA VAL A 102 -9.44 14.55 -0.58
C VAL A 102 -10.68 15.18 -1.22
N THR A 103 -10.91 14.93 -2.51
CA THR A 103 -12.07 15.44 -3.24
C THR A 103 -13.38 14.91 -2.66
N VAL A 104 -13.49 13.60 -2.45
CA VAL A 104 -14.70 12.96 -1.95
C VAL A 104 -15.01 13.35 -0.51
N VAL A 105 -13.99 13.51 0.34
CA VAL A 105 -14.18 14.05 1.71
C VAL A 105 -14.71 15.48 1.66
N GLY A 106 -14.20 16.32 0.75
CA GLY A 106 -14.73 17.66 0.53
C GLY A 106 -16.21 17.64 0.10
N GLN A 107 -16.56 16.80 -0.88
CA GLN A 107 -17.95 16.64 -1.32
C GLN A 107 -18.87 16.18 -0.19
N ALA A 108 -18.44 15.21 0.63
CA ALA A 108 -19.22 14.71 1.75
C ALA A 108 -19.49 15.80 2.80
N ARG A 109 -18.57 16.76 2.97
CA ARG A 109 -18.71 17.90 3.89
C ARG A 109 -19.61 19.00 3.33
N ASP A 110 -19.50 19.25 2.04
CA ASP A 110 -20.33 20.24 1.34
C ASP A 110 -21.78 19.73 1.16
N ASP A 111 -21.99 18.41 1.25
CA ASP A 111 -23.29 17.78 1.20
C ASP A 111 -24.12 18.08 2.45
N GLY A 112 -24.90 19.16 2.39
CA GLY A 112 -25.86 19.55 3.43
C GLY A 112 -27.07 18.62 3.57
N SER A 113 -27.15 17.51 2.80
CA SER A 113 -28.29 16.59 2.85
C SER A 113 -28.26 15.74 4.14
N ARG A 114 -28.95 16.22 5.17
CA ARG A 114 -29.35 15.42 6.34
C ARG A 114 -30.67 14.69 6.11
N SER A 115 -30.89 14.18 4.90
CA SER A 115 -32.20 13.63 4.54
C SER A 115 -32.34 12.18 4.99
N PRO A 116 -33.37 11.84 5.79
CA PRO A 116 -33.58 10.47 6.22
C PRO A 116 -34.11 9.64 5.04
N VAL A 117 -33.20 8.83 4.46
CA VAL A 117 -33.42 7.49 3.87
C VAL A 117 -34.35 7.45 2.64
N SER A 118 -33.82 7.21 1.43
CA SER A 118 -33.80 5.84 0.91
C SER A 118 -32.52 5.44 0.17
N ASP A 119 -31.77 6.40 -0.38
CA ASP A 119 -30.57 6.13 -1.16
C ASP A 119 -29.39 6.93 -0.62
N PRO A 120 -28.22 6.28 -0.38
CA PRO A 120 -27.03 7.00 0.06
C PRO A 120 -26.59 7.99 -1.03
N PRO A 121 -26.07 9.17 -0.64
CA PRO A 121 -25.49 10.12 -1.59
C PRO A 121 -24.43 9.46 -2.48
N PRO A 122 -24.24 9.94 -3.73
CA PRO A 122 -23.26 9.36 -4.66
C PRO A 122 -21.85 9.23 -4.08
N TRP A 123 -21.41 10.20 -3.28
CA TRP A 123 -20.08 10.23 -2.65
C TRP A 123 -19.82 9.01 -1.76
N VAL A 124 -20.86 8.41 -1.16
CA VAL A 124 -20.72 7.22 -0.30
C VAL A 124 -20.22 6.02 -1.10
N ARG A 125 -20.80 5.81 -2.30
CA ARG A 125 -20.41 4.72 -3.19
C ARG A 125 -19.02 4.96 -3.77
N GLU A 126 -18.75 6.20 -4.15
CA GLU A 126 -17.44 6.61 -4.66
C GLU A 126 -16.35 6.39 -3.61
N TYR A 127 -16.57 6.83 -2.38
CA TYR A 127 -15.66 6.59 -1.26
C TYR A 127 -15.41 5.10 -1.00
N ALA A 128 -16.45 4.28 -1.03
CA ALA A 128 -16.32 2.83 -0.85
C ALA A 128 -15.48 2.18 -1.96
N GLN A 129 -15.66 2.60 -3.21
CA GLN A 129 -14.87 2.12 -4.35
C GLN A 129 -13.40 2.58 -4.24
N LEU A 130 -13.17 3.86 -3.92
CA LEU A 130 -11.84 4.40 -3.70
C LEU A 130 -11.10 3.63 -2.60
N ASN A 131 -11.75 3.39 -1.47
CA ASN A 131 -11.15 2.63 -0.36
C ASN A 131 -10.81 1.18 -0.75
N ALA A 132 -11.65 0.54 -1.58
CA ALA A 132 -11.36 -0.79 -2.09
C ALA A 132 -10.11 -0.81 -2.99
N GLN A 133 -10.00 0.14 -3.91
CA GLN A 133 -8.83 0.28 -4.79
C GLN A 133 -7.58 0.64 -3.98
N PHE A 134 -7.70 1.57 -3.03
CA PHE A 134 -6.61 2.00 -2.17
C PHE A 134 -6.01 0.81 -1.39
N LYS A 135 -6.86 -0.05 -0.82
CA LYS A 135 -6.43 -1.28 -0.14
C LYS A 135 -5.73 -2.28 -1.07
N GLN A 136 -6.16 -2.36 -2.32
CA GLN A 136 -5.50 -3.23 -3.31
C GLN A 136 -4.08 -2.74 -3.59
N GLU A 137 -3.88 -1.43 -3.80
CA GLU A 137 -2.56 -0.85 -4.03
C GLU A 137 -1.65 -0.98 -2.80
N VAL A 138 -2.18 -0.73 -1.59
CA VAL A 138 -1.44 -1.00 -0.32
C VAL A 138 -1.01 -2.46 -0.25
N SER A 139 -1.90 -3.39 -0.57
CA SER A 139 -1.60 -4.83 -0.53
C SER A 139 -0.56 -5.22 -1.57
N ALA A 140 -0.62 -4.65 -2.79
CA ALA A 140 0.32 -4.92 -3.86
C ALA A 140 1.74 -4.45 -3.48
N LEU A 141 1.85 -3.20 -3.01
CA LEU A 141 3.11 -2.62 -2.53
C LEU A 141 3.68 -3.40 -1.33
N SER A 142 2.84 -3.76 -0.35
CA SER A 142 3.28 -4.53 0.82
C SER A 142 3.73 -5.94 0.46
N ALA A 143 3.13 -6.58 -0.55
CA ALA A 143 3.54 -7.90 -1.02
C ALA A 143 4.85 -7.83 -1.82
N ALA A 144 5.04 -6.77 -2.59
CA ALA A 144 6.26 -6.54 -3.36
C ALA A 144 7.45 -6.14 -2.48
N CYS A 145 7.20 -5.40 -1.39
CA CYS A 145 8.21 -4.95 -0.43
C CYS A 145 7.91 -5.45 1.00
N PRO A 146 8.03 -6.77 1.26
CA PRO A 146 7.78 -7.35 2.57
C PRO A 146 8.74 -6.77 3.62
N ARG A 147 8.29 -6.71 4.88
CA ARG A 147 9.15 -6.31 6.02
C ARG A 147 10.05 -7.45 6.47
#